data_AF-A0A3L7N907-F1
#
_entry.id   AF-A0A3L7N907-F1
#
_cell.length_a   1.000
_cell.length_b   1.000
_cell.length_c   1.000
_cell.angle_alpha   90.00
_cell.angle_beta   90.00
_cell.angle_gamma   90.00
#
_symmetry.space_group_name_H-M   'P 1'
#
loop_
_entity.id
_entity.type
_entity.pdbx_description
1 polymer ?
#
loop_
_entity_poly.entity_id
_entity_poly.type
_entity_poly.pdbx_seq_one_letter_code
_entity_poly.pdbx_strand_id
1 'polypeptide(L)'
;MTASDGSQTLPLADPAAPLDSIHHVAIAVKNVAEAVVWYRKHFRCEISYQDDTWALLEFDNTRLALVIPEQHPPHIGFIHPKAEQFGRLKVHRDGTRSCYVADPAGNPVEVLAPMT
;
A
#
# COMPACT_ATOMS: atom_id res chain seq x y z
N MET A 1 23.08 0.87 -15.78
CA MET A 1 21.85 1.68 -15.92
C MET A 1 21.89 2.73 -14.84
N THR A 2 21.76 3.99 -15.23
CA THR A 2 22.09 5.19 -14.46
C THR A 2 21.27 5.29 -13.19
N ALA A 3 21.92 5.21 -12.02
CA ALA A 3 21.36 5.71 -10.78
C ALA A 3 21.19 7.22 -10.96
N SER A 4 19.95 7.69 -11.06
CA SER A 4 19.65 9.11 -10.90
C SER A 4 19.84 9.45 -9.43
N ASP A 5 21.07 9.80 -9.09
CA ASP A 5 21.44 10.41 -7.82
C ASP A 5 20.92 11.84 -7.81
N GLY A 6 19.64 11.98 -7.51
CA GLY A 6 19.00 13.23 -7.17
C GLY A 6 18.23 12.95 -5.91
N SER A 7 18.77 13.37 -4.76
CA SER A 7 18.03 13.40 -3.51
C SER A 7 16.80 14.29 -3.70
N GLN A 8 15.70 13.71 -4.20
CA GLN A 8 14.42 14.39 -4.20
C GLN A 8 14.03 14.55 -2.73
N THR A 9 13.99 15.81 -2.31
CA THR A 9 13.44 16.14 -1.00
C THR A 9 11.95 15.85 -1.05
N LEU A 10 11.49 14.87 -0.28
CA LEU A 10 10.08 14.54 -0.15
C LEU A 10 9.31 15.75 0.41
N PRO A 11 8.04 15.94 0.05
CA PRO A 11 7.25 17.05 0.57
C PRO A 11 7.07 16.92 2.08
N LEU A 12 7.09 18.06 2.78
CA LEU A 12 6.80 18.13 4.20
C LEU A 12 5.28 18.13 4.42
N ALA A 13 4.84 17.44 5.47
CA ALA A 13 3.45 17.48 5.92
C ALA A 13 3.11 18.88 6.44
N ASP A 14 1.92 19.38 6.08
CA ASP A 14 1.35 20.59 6.67
C ASP A 14 0.58 20.19 7.94
N PRO A 15 1.04 20.57 9.15
CA PRO A 15 0.37 20.19 10.39
C PRO A 15 -1.02 20.82 10.58
N ALA A 16 -1.39 21.81 9.76
CA ALA A 16 -2.72 22.42 9.76
C ALA A 16 -3.67 21.78 8.73
N ALA A 17 -3.17 20.93 7.83
CA ALA A 17 -3.99 20.23 6.85
C ALA A 17 -4.74 19.04 7.49
N PRO A 18 -5.81 18.54 6.84
CA PRO A 18 -6.43 17.27 7.25
C PRO A 18 -5.44 16.11 7.25
N LEU A 19 -5.69 15.12 8.11
CA LEU A 19 -4.86 13.91 8.18
C LEU A 19 -4.97 13.10 6.89
N ASP A 20 -3.82 12.58 6.43
CA ASP A 20 -3.79 11.60 5.36
C ASP A 20 -4.40 10.25 5.81
N SER A 21 -4.94 9.50 4.85
CA SER A 21 -5.61 8.22 5.12
C SER A 21 -4.74 7.04 4.72
N ILE A 22 -4.76 5.97 5.52
CA ILE A 22 -4.22 4.67 5.13
C ILE A 22 -5.19 4.02 4.16
N HIS A 23 -4.77 3.85 2.92
CA HIS A 23 -5.54 3.16 1.89
C HIS A 23 -5.60 1.67 2.15
N HIS A 24 -4.46 1.07 2.49
CA HIS A 24 -4.33 -0.33 2.81
C HIS A 24 -3.00 -0.64 3.52
N VAL A 25 -2.95 -1.82 4.12
CA VAL A 25 -1.73 -2.40 4.72
C VAL A 25 -1.50 -3.77 4.09
N ALA A 26 -0.27 -4.05 3.65
CA ALA A 26 0.14 -5.36 3.16
C ALA A 26 1.08 -6.03 4.17
N ILE A 27 0.67 -7.17 4.73
CA ILE A 27 1.45 -7.93 5.70
C ILE A 27 1.88 -9.28 5.14
N ALA A 28 3.08 -9.69 5.51
CA ALA A 28 3.64 -10.98 5.15
C ALA A 28 2.86 -12.14 5.80
N VAL A 29 2.50 -13.13 4.99
CA VAL A 29 1.95 -14.41 5.45
C VAL A 29 2.71 -15.57 4.82
N LYS A 30 2.68 -16.73 5.48
CA LYS A 30 3.32 -17.96 4.95
C LYS A 30 2.42 -18.73 3.99
N ASN A 31 1.10 -18.59 4.16
CA ASN A 31 0.08 -19.25 3.36
C ASN A 31 -1.14 -18.32 3.28
N VAL A 32 -1.51 -17.90 2.07
CA VAL A 32 -2.60 -16.94 1.84
C VAL A 32 -3.94 -17.54 2.25
N ALA A 33 -4.26 -18.75 1.80
CA ALA A 33 -5.55 -19.39 2.07
C ALA A 33 -5.79 -19.61 3.57
N GLU A 34 -4.78 -20.10 4.30
CA GLU A 34 -4.86 -20.28 5.75
C GLU A 34 -5.06 -18.94 6.48
N ALA A 35 -4.33 -17.90 6.07
CA ALA A 35 -4.47 -16.57 6.68
C ALA A 35 -5.85 -15.96 6.41
N VAL A 36 -6.37 -16.05 5.18
CA VAL A 36 -7.73 -15.58 4.83
C VAL A 36 -8.77 -16.25 5.72
N VAL A 37 -8.71 -17.57 5.87
CA VAL A 37 -9.63 -18.33 6.75
C VAL A 37 -9.57 -17.80 8.18
N TRP A 38 -8.36 -17.57 8.71
CA TRP A 38 -8.18 -17.05 10.07
C TRP A 38 -8.80 -15.65 10.22
N TYR A 39 -8.49 -14.71 9.33
CA TYR A 39 -9.01 -13.34 9.43
C TYR A 39 -10.54 -13.30 9.32
N ARG A 40 -11.15 -14.03 8.38
CA ARG A 40 -12.62 -14.07 8.23
C ARG A 40 -13.33 -14.80 9.38
N LYS A 41 -12.65 -15.74 10.04
CA LYS A 41 -13.19 -16.41 11.22
C LYS A 41 -13.25 -15.47 12.43
N HIS A 42 -12.26 -14.58 12.56
CA HIS A 42 -12.07 -13.77 13.76
C HIS A 42 -12.55 -12.32 13.62
N PHE A 43 -12.70 -11.82 12.40
CA PHE A 43 -13.13 -10.46 12.10
C PHE A 43 -14.23 -10.45 11.04
N ARG A 44 -15.02 -9.37 11.04
CA ARG A 44 -15.98 -9.08 9.98
C ARG A 44 -15.26 -8.34 8.86
N CYS A 45 -14.96 -9.05 7.79
CA CYS A 45 -14.34 -8.52 6.57
C CYS A 45 -14.78 -9.34 5.36
N GLU A 46 -14.72 -8.72 4.19
CA GLU A 46 -15.05 -9.36 2.91
C GLU A 46 -13.78 -9.63 2.09
N ILE A 47 -13.82 -10.66 1.23
CA ILE A 47 -12.74 -10.94 0.29
C ILE A 47 -13.00 -10.14 -0.97
N SER A 48 -12.15 -9.16 -1.28
CA SER A 48 -12.20 -8.42 -2.54
C SER A 48 -11.42 -9.12 -3.64
N TYR A 49 -10.35 -9.83 -3.26
CA TYR A 49 -9.48 -10.56 -4.16
C TYR A 49 -8.75 -11.68 -3.41
N GLN A 50 -8.50 -12.80 -4.09
CA GLN A 50 -7.64 -13.87 -3.57
C GLN A 50 -7.07 -14.71 -4.73
N ASP A 51 -5.77 -14.97 -4.66
CA ASP A 51 -5.07 -16.03 -5.39
C ASP A 51 -4.04 -16.72 -4.47
N ASP A 52 -3.12 -17.49 -5.06
CA ASP A 52 -2.10 -18.24 -4.30
C ASP A 52 -0.96 -17.35 -3.77
N THR A 53 -0.83 -16.11 -4.27
CA THR A 53 0.31 -15.22 -4.01
C THR A 53 -0.07 -14.05 -3.12
N TRP A 54 -1.34 -13.65 -3.12
CA TRP A 54 -1.90 -12.68 -2.19
C TRP A 54 -3.44 -12.71 -2.11
N ALA A 55 -3.98 -12.11 -1.04
CA ALA A 55 -5.39 -11.81 -0.91
C ALA A 55 -5.60 -10.38 -0.42
N LEU A 56 -6.76 -9.79 -0.75
CA LEU A 56 -7.18 -8.49 -0.28
C LEU A 56 -8.49 -8.63 0.50
N LEU A 57 -8.47 -8.24 1.76
CA LEU A 57 -9.62 -8.23 2.65
C LEU A 57 -10.10 -6.80 2.87
N GLU A 58 -11.39 -6.56 2.66
CA GLU A 58 -12.06 -5.30 2.94
C GLU A 58 -12.55 -5.25 4.38
N PHE A 59 -12.02 -4.28 5.13
CA PHE A 59 -12.55 -3.84 6.42
C PHE A 59 -13.29 -2.52 6.24
N ASP A 60 -14.05 -2.12 7.26
CA ASP A 60 -14.89 -0.92 7.22
C ASP A 60 -14.10 0.37 6.88
N ASN A 61 -12.90 0.50 7.42
CA ASN A 61 -12.09 1.72 7.33
C ASN A 61 -10.89 1.62 6.37
N THR A 62 -10.48 0.42 5.99
CA THR A 62 -9.28 0.20 5.16
C THR A 62 -9.26 -1.20 4.57
N ARG A 63 -8.23 -1.53 3.79
CA ARG A 63 -8.04 -2.88 3.24
C ARG A 63 -6.77 -3.52 3.81
N LEU A 64 -6.81 -4.83 3.99
CA LEU A 64 -5.67 -5.63 4.44
C LEU A 64 -5.27 -6.59 3.32
N ALA A 65 -4.07 -6.41 2.78
CA ALA A 65 -3.47 -7.37 1.87
C ALA A 65 -2.64 -8.40 2.66
N LEU A 66 -2.86 -9.67 2.36
CA LEU A 66 -2.11 -10.80 2.91
C LEU A 66 -1.21 -11.31 1.79
N VAL A 67 0.10 -11.12 1.91
CA VAL A 67 1.04 -11.29 0.79
C VAL A 67 2.10 -12.36 1.07
N ILE A 68 2.47 -13.13 0.04
CA ILE A 68 3.71 -13.92 0.03
C ILE A 68 4.87 -12.98 -0.31
N PRO A 69 5.81 -12.69 0.62
CA PRO A 69 6.78 -11.59 0.48
C PRO A 69 7.67 -11.69 -0.76
N GLU A 70 8.00 -12.91 -1.18
CA GLU A 70 8.85 -13.17 -2.35
C GLU A 70 8.18 -12.81 -3.68
N GLN A 71 6.85 -12.69 -3.69
CA GLN A 71 6.04 -12.36 -4.87
C GLN A 71 5.44 -10.95 -4.78
N HIS A 72 5.02 -10.57 -3.58
CA HIS A 72 4.41 -9.28 -3.27
C HIS A 72 5.04 -8.73 -1.98
N PRO A 73 5.93 -7.72 -2.06
CA PRO A 73 6.57 -7.15 -0.88
C PRO A 73 5.55 -6.51 0.08
N PRO A 74 5.70 -6.67 1.41
CA PRO A 74 4.87 -5.97 2.38
C PRO A 74 5.13 -4.46 2.34
N HIS A 75 4.08 -3.67 2.56
CA HIS A 75 4.10 -2.21 2.48
C HIS A 75 2.88 -1.60 3.18
N ILE A 76 2.90 -0.29 3.36
CA ILE A 76 1.72 0.48 3.79
C ILE A 76 1.43 1.53 2.72
N GLY A 77 0.17 1.60 2.29
CA GLY A 77 -0.29 2.56 1.29
C GLY A 77 -1.03 3.73 1.92
N PHE A 78 -0.61 4.96 1.61
CA PHE A 78 -1.26 6.20 2.04
C PHE A 78 -1.81 6.98 0.84
N ILE A 79 -2.98 7.59 0.99
CA ILE A 79 -3.46 8.59 0.03
C ILE A 79 -2.81 9.92 0.37
N HIS A 80 -2.17 10.55 -0.61
CA HIS A 80 -1.58 11.88 -0.44
C HIS A 80 -1.93 12.81 -1.62
N PRO A 81 -2.46 14.03 -1.38
CA PRO A 81 -2.91 14.94 -2.44
C PRO A 81 -1.79 15.38 -3.39
N LYS A 82 -0.54 15.28 -2.95
CA LYS A 82 0.66 15.60 -3.74
C LYS A 82 1.50 14.36 -4.06
N ALA A 83 0.88 13.19 -4.27
CA ALA A 83 1.59 11.93 -4.51
C ALA A 83 2.68 12.02 -5.61
N GLU A 84 2.44 12.78 -6.69
CA GLU A 84 3.41 13.01 -7.79
C GLU A 84 4.74 13.64 -7.31
N GLN A 85 4.77 14.28 -6.13
CA GLN A 85 5.97 14.89 -5.55
C GLN A 85 6.85 13.87 -4.80
N PHE A 86 6.35 12.67 -4.52
CA PHE A 86 7.14 11.58 -3.93
C PHE A 86 7.87 10.75 -4.99
N GLY A 87 7.41 10.81 -6.24
CA GLY A 87 8.00 10.07 -7.34
C GLY A 87 7.04 9.96 -8.54
N ARG A 88 7.55 9.38 -9.63
CA ARG A 88 6.74 9.15 -10.83
C ARG A 88 5.64 8.13 -10.54
N LEU A 89 4.38 8.55 -10.70
CA LEU A 89 3.25 7.65 -10.50
C LEU A 89 3.14 6.61 -11.63
N LYS A 90 2.95 5.36 -11.25
CA LYS A 90 2.54 4.25 -12.12
C LYS A 90 1.03 4.11 -12.05
N VAL A 91 0.39 3.95 -13.21
CA VAL A 91 -1.03 3.62 -13.31
C VAL A 91 -1.19 2.10 -13.18
N HIS A 92 -2.05 1.66 -12.27
CA HIS A 92 -2.40 0.26 -12.06
C HIS A 92 -3.64 -0.12 -12.86
N ARG A 93 -3.90 -1.43 -12.96
CA ARG A 93 -5.02 -1.98 -13.75
C ARG A 93 -6.39 -1.54 -13.21
N ASP A 94 -6.48 -1.28 -11.91
CA ASP A 94 -7.69 -0.81 -11.23
C ASP A 94 -7.90 0.72 -11.35
N GLY A 95 -7.03 1.42 -12.09
CA GLY A 95 -7.08 2.86 -12.29
C GLY A 95 -6.43 3.66 -11.17
N THR A 96 -6.00 3.03 -10.07
CA THR A 96 -5.23 3.72 -9.04
C THR A 96 -3.86 4.12 -9.59
N ARG A 97 -3.27 5.17 -9.00
CA ARG A 97 -1.97 5.68 -9.40
C ARG A 97 -1.11 5.85 -8.17
N SER A 98 0.10 5.30 -8.17
CA SER A 98 0.97 5.37 -7.00
C SER A 98 2.46 5.34 -7.36
N CYS A 99 3.29 5.72 -6.41
CA CYS A 99 4.72 5.45 -6.42
C CYS A 99 5.14 4.83 -5.08
N TYR A 100 6.35 4.26 -5.05
CA TYR A 100 6.93 3.70 -3.83
C TYR A 100 8.15 4.51 -3.40
N VAL A 101 8.22 4.79 -2.11
CA VAL A 101 9.39 5.34 -1.43
C VAL A 101 9.77 4.42 -0.27
N ALA A 102 10.89 4.71 0.39
CA ALA A 102 11.29 4.01 1.60
C ALA A 102 11.37 5.01 2.76
N ASP A 103 10.91 4.60 3.94
CA ASP A 103 11.14 5.35 5.18
C ASP A 103 12.62 5.24 5.64
N PRO A 104 13.05 5.93 6.72
CA PRO A 104 14.42 5.84 7.21
C PRO A 104 14.89 4.44 7.65
N ALA A 105 13.96 3.52 7.92
CA ALA A 105 14.26 2.13 8.27
C ALA A 105 14.26 1.19 7.06
N GLY A 106 13.98 1.72 5.85
CA GLY A 106 13.87 0.94 4.62
C GLY A 106 12.51 0.28 4.41
N ASN A 107 11.49 0.63 5.21
CA ASN A 107 10.14 0.09 5.01
C ASN A 107 9.55 0.64 3.70
N PRO A 108 9.00 -0.21 2.82
CA PRO A 108 8.33 0.26 1.62
C PRO A 108 7.04 1.01 1.97
N VAL A 109 6.93 2.24 1.48
CA VAL A 109 5.73 3.09 1.62
C VAL A 109 5.19 3.37 0.23
N GLU A 110 3.96 2.95 -0.01
CA GLU A 110 3.25 3.31 -1.23
C GLU A 110 2.50 4.64 -1.02
N VAL A 111 2.68 5.57 -1.95
CA VAL A 111 1.99 6.86 -1.95
C VAL A 111 1.03 6.89 -3.13
N LEU A 112 -0.26 6.84 -2.83
CA LEU A 112 -1.34 6.81 -3.79
C LEU A 112 -1.87 8.22 -4.04
N ALA A 113 -2.11 8.55 -5.30
CA ALA A 113 -2.88 9.73 -5.66
C ALA A 113 -4.37 9.49 -5.32
N PRO A 114 -5.11 10.54 -4.91
CA PRO A 114 -6.56 10.46 -4.79
C PRO A 114 -7.19 10.01 -6.12
N MET A 115 -8.21 9.15 -6.04
CA MET A 115 -9.03 8.85 -7.22
C MET A 115 -9.82 10.10 -7.60
N THR A 116 -9.74 10.48 -8.88
CA THR A 116 -10.48 11.61 -9.47
C THR A 116 -11.83 11.16 -9.99
#